data_AF-A0A8T6HJA0-F1
#
_entry.id   AF-A0A8T6HJA0-F1
#
_cell.length_a   1.000
_cell.length_b   1.000
_cell.length_c   1.000
_cell.angle_alpha   90.00
_cell.angle_beta   90.00
_cell.angle_gamma   90.00
#
_symmetry.space_group_name_H-M   'P 1'
#
loop_
_entity.id
_entity.type
_entity.pdbx_description
1 polymer ?
#
loop_
_entity_poly.entity_id
_entity_poly.type
_entity_poly.pdbx_seq_one_letter_code
_entity_poly.pdbx_strand_id
1 'polypeptide(L)'
;MATAKRGFNLISGGFGIPIERLAEFRQTFDRAIPDPAQRDSIRVSTQRPVYVTHDESELPDIVEQARWNMRVTLSLRQGLARVEHGRAVAIPFDEEPSVEDLLDRYFVVGTPDTCIEKIKQLREVMGIDHFNANFWFGDLSQRQILKSMNLFAEEILPLMKSGEI
;
A
#
# COMPACT_ATOMS: atom_id res chain seq x y z
N MET A 1 4.18 5.56 19.16
CA MET A 1 4.54 6.62 20.14
C MET A 1 6.03 6.92 20.24
N ALA A 2 6.94 5.93 20.16
CA ALA A 2 8.40 6.21 20.21
C ALA A 2 8.92 7.02 19.01
N THR A 3 8.42 6.76 17.79
CA THR A 3 8.75 7.48 16.55
C THR A 3 8.51 8.99 16.68
N ALA A 4 7.30 9.35 17.08
CA ALA A 4 6.86 10.71 17.32
C ALA A 4 7.70 11.44 18.38
N LYS A 5 7.88 10.82 19.56
CA LYS A 5 8.66 11.40 20.68
C LYS A 5 10.12 11.70 20.31
N ARG A 6 10.65 11.04 19.29
CA ARG A 6 12.03 11.20 18.80
C ARG A 6 12.13 12.07 17.55
N GLY A 7 11.01 12.62 17.06
CA GLY A 7 10.98 13.44 15.85
C GLY A 7 11.33 12.67 14.57
N PHE A 8 11.12 11.36 14.55
CA PHE A 8 11.36 10.56 13.34
C PHE A 8 10.17 10.64 12.39
N ASN A 9 10.48 10.62 11.08
CA ASN A 9 9.48 10.47 10.02
C ASN A 9 8.74 9.13 10.16
N LEU A 10 7.51 9.12 9.70
CA LEU A 10 6.61 7.98 9.79
C LEU A 10 6.48 7.30 8.43
N ILE A 11 6.70 5.98 8.39
CA ILE A 11 6.21 5.11 7.32
C ILE A 11 5.29 4.06 7.93
N SER A 12 4.15 3.81 7.28
CA SER A 12 3.12 2.86 7.73
C SER A 12 2.55 2.06 6.55
N GLY A 13 1.61 1.14 6.82
CA GLY A 13 0.92 0.36 5.79
C GLY A 13 1.61 -0.96 5.42
N GLY A 14 1.70 -1.21 4.12
CA GLY A 14 2.07 -2.52 3.55
C GLY A 14 0.88 -3.47 3.40
N PHE A 15 1.17 -4.75 3.16
CA PHE A 15 0.15 -5.77 2.92
C PHE A 15 -0.73 -6.04 4.15
N GLY A 16 -2.01 -6.31 3.88
CA GLY A 16 -3.01 -6.71 4.88
C GLY A 16 -3.54 -5.57 5.76
N ILE A 17 -3.25 -4.31 5.43
CA ILE A 17 -3.73 -3.15 6.18
C ILE A 17 -4.70 -2.34 5.31
N PRO A 18 -6.02 -2.33 5.59
CA PRO A 18 -6.96 -1.55 4.81
C PRO A 18 -6.84 -0.05 5.11
N ILE A 19 -7.42 0.80 4.25
CA ILE A 19 -7.33 2.26 4.35
C ILE A 19 -7.94 2.82 5.65
N GLU A 20 -8.99 2.21 6.19
CA GLU A 20 -9.61 2.70 7.43
C GLU A 20 -8.68 2.48 8.63
N ARG A 21 -7.93 1.37 8.63
CA ARG A 21 -6.90 1.12 9.66
C ARG A 21 -5.75 2.11 9.57
N LEU A 22 -5.40 2.57 8.37
CA LEU A 22 -4.45 3.67 8.21
C LEU A 22 -5.02 4.97 8.80
N ALA A 23 -6.26 5.33 8.46
CA ALA A 23 -6.90 6.52 8.99
C ALA A 23 -6.97 6.51 10.53
N GLU A 24 -7.39 5.40 11.13
CA GLU A 24 -7.41 5.19 12.59
C GLU A 24 -6.01 5.37 13.20
N PHE A 25 -4.99 4.79 12.54
CA PHE A 25 -3.61 4.91 12.97
C PHE A 25 -3.12 6.36 12.92
N ARG A 26 -3.41 7.11 11.84
CA ARG A 26 -3.06 8.54 11.72
C ARG A 26 -3.70 9.36 12.83
N GLN A 27 -5.00 9.18 13.08
CA GLN A 27 -5.70 9.89 14.16
C GLN A 27 -5.06 9.61 15.52
N THR A 28 -4.70 8.35 15.78
CA THR A 28 -4.03 7.96 17.03
C THR A 28 -2.62 8.54 17.12
N PHE A 29 -1.89 8.56 16.01
CA PHE A 29 -0.55 9.15 15.93
C PHE A 29 -0.59 10.65 16.24
N ASP A 30 -1.51 11.40 15.63
CA ASP A 30 -1.64 12.83 15.84
C ASP A 30 -2.03 13.18 17.29
N ARG A 31 -2.95 12.43 17.90
CA ARG A 31 -3.32 12.61 19.33
C ARG A 31 -2.15 12.35 20.27
N ALA A 32 -1.18 11.52 19.89
CA ALA A 32 0.00 11.27 20.69
C ALA A 32 1.04 12.41 20.62
N ILE A 33 0.85 13.39 19.73
CA ILE A 33 1.72 14.56 19.52
C ILE A 33 0.88 15.82 19.71
N PRO A 34 0.73 16.31 20.94
CA PRO A 34 -0.13 17.46 21.22
C PRO A 34 0.44 18.77 20.66
N ASP A 35 1.76 18.90 20.55
CA ASP A 35 2.43 20.07 19.96
C ASP A 35 2.28 20.09 18.43
N PRO A 36 1.56 21.07 17.85
CA PRO A 36 1.41 21.19 16.40
C PRO A 36 2.74 21.38 15.67
N ALA A 37 3.69 22.14 16.24
CA ALA A 37 4.97 22.41 15.57
C ALA A 37 5.80 21.12 15.43
N GLN A 38 5.79 20.28 16.47
CA GLN A 38 6.40 18.96 16.40
C GLN A 38 5.67 18.06 15.39
N ARG A 39 4.34 18.06 15.38
CA ARG A 39 3.54 17.24 14.46
C ARG A 39 3.82 17.60 13.00
N ASP A 40 3.84 18.88 12.67
CA ASP A 40 4.02 19.37 11.31
C ASP A 40 5.46 19.17 10.80
N SER A 41 6.43 18.97 11.71
CA SER A 41 7.81 18.63 11.35
C SER A 41 7.99 17.19 10.85
N ILE A 42 7.04 16.30 11.14
CA ILE A 42 7.14 14.87 10.84
C ILE A 42 6.62 14.60 9.43
N ARG A 43 7.48 14.04 8.57
CA ARG A 43 7.05 13.56 7.26
C ARG A 43 6.30 12.26 7.38
N VAL A 44 5.23 12.12 6.61
CA VAL A 44 4.31 10.99 6.69
C VAL A 44 4.24 10.24 5.37
N SER A 45 4.51 8.95 5.44
CA SER A 45 4.47 8.04 4.30
C SER A 45 3.62 6.81 4.58
N THR A 46 3.09 6.25 3.50
CA THR A 46 2.44 4.94 3.48
C THR A 46 2.98 4.10 2.33
N GLN A 47 3.07 2.79 2.56
CA GLN A 47 3.39 1.80 1.55
C GLN A 47 2.14 1.07 1.08
N ARG A 48 2.00 0.94 -0.25
CA ARG A 48 0.93 0.15 -0.87
C ARG A 48 1.47 -0.72 -2.02
N PRO A 49 0.86 -1.90 -2.26
CA PRO A 49 1.04 -2.63 -3.52
C PRO A 49 0.52 -1.77 -4.66
N VAL A 50 1.32 -1.61 -5.71
CA VAL A 50 0.97 -0.78 -6.87
C VAL A 50 1.06 -1.60 -8.16
N TYR A 51 0.01 -1.58 -8.97
CA TYR A 51 0.05 -2.08 -10.34
C TYR A 51 -0.85 -1.23 -11.25
N VAL A 52 -0.26 -0.63 -12.27
CA VAL A 52 -0.93 0.28 -13.20
C VAL A 52 -1.05 -0.41 -14.55
N THR A 53 -2.26 -0.45 -15.11
CA THR A 53 -2.51 -1.03 -16.43
C THR A 53 -3.73 -0.40 -17.09
N HIS A 54 -3.71 -0.25 -18.40
CA HIS A 54 -4.91 0.08 -19.20
C HIS A 54 -5.72 -1.16 -19.57
N ASP A 55 -5.20 -2.36 -19.30
CA ASP A 55 -5.86 -3.63 -19.60
C ASP A 55 -6.40 -4.23 -18.30
N GLU A 56 -7.66 -3.93 -17.99
CA GLU A 56 -8.31 -4.42 -16.76
C GLU A 56 -8.52 -5.94 -16.75
N SER A 57 -8.35 -6.63 -17.89
CA SER A 57 -8.36 -8.09 -17.92
C SER A 57 -7.17 -8.71 -17.18
N GLU A 58 -6.11 -7.95 -16.90
CA GLU A 58 -4.98 -8.38 -16.07
C GLU A 58 -5.34 -8.43 -14.57
N LEU A 59 -6.34 -7.66 -14.12
CA LEU A 59 -6.59 -7.44 -12.68
C LEU A 59 -6.86 -8.72 -11.86
N PRO A 60 -7.61 -9.72 -12.34
CA PRO A 60 -7.84 -10.95 -11.57
C PRO A 60 -6.54 -11.64 -11.16
N ASP A 61 -5.59 -11.76 -12.08
CA ASP A 61 -4.30 -12.39 -11.82
C ASP A 61 -3.45 -11.52 -10.88
N ILE A 62 -3.41 -10.20 -11.11
CA ILE A 62 -2.66 -9.26 -10.27
C ILE A 62 -3.18 -9.27 -8.83
N VAL A 63 -4.49 -9.31 -8.64
CA VAL A 63 -5.09 -9.39 -7.30
C VAL A 63 -4.74 -10.69 -6.62
N GLU A 64 -4.72 -11.82 -7.33
CA GLU A 64 -4.30 -13.10 -6.72
C GLU A 64 -2.83 -13.07 -6.32
N GLN A 65 -1.95 -12.45 -7.11
CA GLN A 65 -0.53 -12.28 -6.73
C GLN A 65 -0.38 -11.40 -5.47
N ALA A 66 -1.15 -10.32 -5.38
CA ALA A 66 -1.17 -9.45 -4.20
C ALA A 66 -1.76 -10.17 -2.97
N ARG A 67 -2.82 -10.95 -3.16
CA ARG A 67 -3.46 -11.77 -2.12
C ARG A 67 -2.52 -12.86 -1.61
N TRP A 68 -1.80 -13.55 -2.49
CA TRP A 68 -0.77 -14.51 -2.10
C TRP A 68 0.31 -13.84 -1.23
N ASN A 69 0.79 -12.66 -1.62
CA ASN A 69 1.80 -11.93 -0.85
C ASN A 69 1.26 -11.47 0.52
N MET A 70 -0.01 -11.08 0.57
CA MET A 70 -0.72 -10.76 1.81
C MET A 70 -0.79 -11.97 2.74
N ARG A 71 -1.17 -13.15 2.24
CA ARG A 71 -1.20 -14.42 3.00
C ARG A 71 0.14 -14.72 3.63
N VAL A 72 1.22 -14.72 2.85
CA VAL A 72 2.56 -14.99 3.37
C VAL A 72 2.99 -13.95 4.41
N THR A 73 2.74 -12.66 4.15
CA THR A 73 3.12 -11.57 5.06
C THR A 73 2.37 -11.65 6.39
N LEU A 74 1.06 -11.87 6.35
CA LEU A 74 0.24 -11.95 7.56
C LEU A 74 0.55 -13.21 8.39
N SER A 75 0.75 -14.36 7.73
CA SER A 75 1.19 -15.58 8.42
C SER A 75 2.54 -15.39 9.11
N LEU A 76 3.50 -14.69 8.47
CA LEU A 76 4.77 -14.34 9.10
C LEU A 76 4.59 -13.47 10.34
N ARG A 77 3.74 -12.43 10.27
CA ARG A 77 3.46 -11.54 11.41
C ARG A 77 2.80 -12.27 12.59
N GLN A 78 2.02 -13.31 12.31
CA GLN A 78 1.33 -14.12 13.33
C GLN A 78 2.16 -15.31 13.83
N GLY A 79 3.38 -15.53 13.31
CA GLY A 79 4.19 -16.70 13.65
C GLY A 79 3.66 -18.02 13.06
N LEU A 80 2.77 -17.94 12.08
CA LEU A 80 2.15 -19.07 11.36
C LEU A 80 2.82 -19.33 10.00
N ALA A 81 3.94 -18.68 9.71
CA ALA A 81 4.66 -18.87 8.45
C ALA A 81 5.12 -20.32 8.28
N ARG A 82 4.88 -20.86 7.08
CA ARG A 82 5.30 -22.20 6.67
C ARG A 82 6.13 -22.12 5.41
N VAL A 83 7.23 -22.87 5.39
CA VAL A 83 8.12 -23.01 4.23
C VAL A 83 8.24 -24.47 3.87
N GLU A 84 7.97 -24.79 2.61
CA GLU A 84 8.07 -26.14 2.06
C GLU A 84 8.96 -26.13 0.83
N HIS A 85 9.98 -26.99 0.81
CA HIS A 85 10.94 -27.06 -0.30
C HIS A 85 11.53 -25.68 -0.68
N GLY A 86 11.78 -24.83 0.32
CA GLY A 86 12.31 -23.47 0.12
C GLY A 86 11.29 -22.43 -0.36
N ARG A 87 9.99 -22.77 -0.41
CA ARG A 87 8.92 -21.87 -0.85
C ARG A 87 7.98 -21.54 0.29
N ALA A 88 7.60 -20.27 0.41
CA ALA A 88 6.57 -19.86 1.35
C ALA A 88 5.21 -20.45 0.96
N VAL A 89 4.49 -21.01 1.92
CA VAL A 89 3.15 -21.56 1.73
C VAL A 89 2.13 -20.48 2.12
N ALA A 90 1.33 -20.05 1.17
CA ALA A 90 0.22 -19.13 1.41
C ALA A 90 -0.99 -19.91 1.92
N ILE A 91 -1.41 -19.63 3.15
CA ILE A 91 -2.59 -20.22 3.77
C ILE A 91 -3.70 -19.16 3.76
N PRO A 92 -4.89 -19.44 3.20
CA PRO A 92 -6.03 -18.53 3.30
C PRO A 92 -6.42 -18.26 4.75
N PHE A 93 -6.95 -17.07 5.03
CA PHE A 93 -7.52 -16.73 6.34
C PHE A 93 -9.04 -16.91 6.33
N ASP A 94 -9.62 -17.22 7.49
CA ASP A 94 -11.07 -17.39 7.63
C ASP A 94 -11.85 -16.11 7.25
N GLU A 95 -11.31 -14.93 7.60
CA GLU A 95 -11.89 -13.62 7.29
C GLU A 95 -11.10 -12.91 6.17
N GLU A 96 -10.83 -13.60 5.06
CA GLU A 96 -10.11 -13.00 3.94
C GLU A 96 -10.99 -12.00 3.16
N PRO A 97 -10.49 -10.79 2.85
CA PRO A 97 -11.27 -9.80 2.09
C PRO A 97 -11.66 -10.30 0.70
N SER A 98 -12.80 -9.83 0.19
CA SER A 98 -13.22 -10.08 -1.19
C SER A 98 -12.24 -9.45 -2.20
N VAL A 99 -12.29 -9.85 -3.47
CA VAL A 99 -11.47 -9.22 -4.53
C VAL A 99 -11.77 -7.72 -4.63
N GLU A 100 -13.05 -7.36 -4.54
CA GLU A 100 -13.51 -5.96 -4.55
C GLU A 100 -12.96 -5.20 -3.35
N ASP A 101 -13.07 -5.75 -2.14
CA ASP A 101 -12.47 -5.15 -0.93
C ASP A 101 -10.97 -4.93 -1.08
N LEU A 102 -10.25 -5.91 -1.62
CA LEU A 102 -8.80 -5.83 -1.83
C LEU A 102 -8.44 -4.68 -2.78
N LEU A 103 -9.12 -4.59 -3.91
CA LEU A 103 -8.94 -3.51 -4.87
C LEU A 103 -9.28 -2.16 -4.25
N ASP A 104 -10.39 -2.07 -3.53
CA ASP A 104 -10.92 -0.82 -3.00
C ASP A 104 -10.13 -0.27 -1.82
N ARG A 105 -9.76 -1.15 -0.88
CA ARG A 105 -9.34 -0.72 0.46
C ARG A 105 -7.89 -1.01 0.77
N TYR A 106 -7.24 -1.91 0.03
CA TYR A 106 -5.90 -2.40 0.37
C TYR A 106 -4.83 -1.98 -0.64
N PHE A 107 -5.16 -1.89 -1.92
CA PHE A 107 -4.19 -1.76 -3.01
C PHE A 107 -4.34 -0.48 -3.80
N VAL A 108 -3.30 -0.11 -4.56
CA VAL A 108 -3.35 0.93 -5.60
C VAL A 108 -3.15 0.22 -6.94
N VAL A 109 -4.20 -0.48 -7.38
CA VAL A 109 -4.16 -1.38 -8.54
C VAL A 109 -5.32 -1.03 -9.47
N GLY A 110 -5.05 -0.89 -10.77
CA GLY A 110 -6.06 -0.55 -11.77
C GLY A 110 -5.52 0.31 -12.92
N THR A 111 -6.41 1.07 -13.54
CA THR A 111 -6.07 2.11 -14.52
C THR A 111 -5.32 3.27 -13.85
N PRO A 112 -4.64 4.14 -14.62
CA PRO A 112 -4.03 5.35 -14.08
C PRO A 112 -5.02 6.20 -13.27
N ASP A 113 -6.22 6.43 -13.80
CA ASP A 113 -7.28 7.19 -13.11
C ASP A 113 -7.68 6.55 -11.78
N THR A 114 -7.89 5.22 -11.77
CA THR A 114 -8.19 4.48 -10.53
C THR A 114 -7.06 4.61 -9.51
N CYS A 115 -5.80 4.50 -9.95
CA CYS A 115 -4.64 4.63 -9.07
C CYS A 115 -4.50 6.06 -8.52
N ILE A 116 -4.76 7.07 -9.34
CA ILE A 116 -4.76 8.48 -8.95
C ILE A 116 -5.79 8.74 -7.84
N GLU A 117 -7.04 8.29 -8.03
CA GLU A 117 -8.09 8.47 -7.03
C GLU A 117 -7.73 7.79 -5.70
N LYS A 118 -7.15 6.59 -5.75
CA LYS A 118 -6.69 5.88 -4.55
C LYS A 118 -5.55 6.62 -3.84
N ILE A 119 -4.61 7.21 -4.59
CA ILE A 119 -3.53 8.02 -4.00
C ILE A 119 -4.11 9.29 -3.35
N LYS A 120 -5.07 9.97 -4.00
CA LYS A 120 -5.77 11.12 -3.40
C LYS A 120 -6.46 10.75 -2.09
N GLN A 121 -7.17 9.62 -2.04
CA GLN A 121 -7.79 9.12 -0.82
C GLN A 121 -6.77 8.85 0.29
N LEU A 122 -5.62 8.27 -0.05
CA LEU A 122 -4.53 8.08 0.91
C LEU A 122 -4.00 9.43 1.41
N ARG A 123 -3.82 10.42 0.53
CA ARG A 123 -3.43 11.78 0.92
C ARG A 123 -4.46 12.43 1.85
N GLU A 124 -5.75 12.25 1.58
CA GLU A 124 -6.82 12.77 2.41
C GLU A 124 -6.83 12.15 3.81
N VAL A 125 -6.79 10.81 3.92
CA VAL A 125 -6.96 10.12 5.21
C VAL A 125 -5.68 10.06 6.05
N MET A 126 -4.51 10.10 5.40
CA MET A 126 -3.22 9.95 6.06
C MET A 126 -2.38 11.22 6.03
N GLY A 127 -2.73 12.24 5.24
CA GLY A 127 -1.90 13.43 5.05
C GLY A 127 -0.48 13.09 4.59
N ILE A 128 -0.33 12.14 3.65
CA ILE A 128 1.00 11.71 3.19
C ILE A 128 1.69 12.80 2.37
N ASP A 129 2.99 12.94 2.56
CA ASP A 129 3.89 13.76 1.74
C ASP A 129 4.90 12.92 0.95
N HIS A 130 4.98 11.62 1.24
CA HIS A 130 5.77 10.64 0.51
C HIS A 130 4.94 9.37 0.30
N PHE A 131 4.94 8.83 -0.92
CA PHE A 131 4.28 7.56 -1.22
C PHE A 131 5.31 6.48 -1.55
N ASN A 132 5.29 5.36 -0.81
CA ASN A 132 6.14 4.21 -1.09
C ASN A 132 5.37 3.21 -1.97
N ALA A 133 5.64 3.27 -3.27
CA ALA A 133 5.01 2.39 -4.25
C ALA A 133 5.74 1.04 -4.31
N ASN A 134 5.07 -0.03 -3.88
CA ASN A 134 5.59 -1.39 -4.00
C ASN A 134 5.08 -2.08 -5.27
N PHE A 135 5.89 -2.06 -6.33
CA PHE A 135 5.54 -2.63 -7.63
C PHE A 135 5.80 -4.13 -7.75
N TRP A 136 6.58 -4.73 -6.84
CA TRP A 136 6.94 -6.13 -6.94
C TRP A 136 6.37 -6.94 -5.79
N PHE A 137 5.41 -7.79 -6.13
CA PHE A 137 4.76 -8.70 -5.21
C PHE A 137 4.35 -9.98 -5.93
N GLY A 138 4.11 -11.04 -5.16
CA GLY A 138 3.82 -12.37 -5.70
C GLY A 138 4.86 -12.82 -6.72
N ASP A 139 4.40 -13.39 -7.82
CA ASP A 139 5.21 -13.91 -8.93
C ASP A 139 5.05 -13.06 -10.20
N LEU A 140 4.94 -11.73 -10.06
CA LEU A 140 4.89 -10.84 -11.21
C LEU A 140 6.17 -10.95 -12.04
N SER A 141 6.02 -11.11 -13.36
CA SER A 141 7.15 -11.11 -14.28
C SER A 141 7.82 -9.74 -14.34
N GLN A 142 9.12 -9.71 -14.63
CA GLN A 142 9.85 -8.45 -14.83
C GLN A 142 9.17 -7.54 -15.87
N ARG A 143 8.61 -8.13 -16.94
CA ARG A 143 7.89 -7.39 -17.98
C ARG A 143 6.66 -6.67 -17.42
N GLN A 144 5.86 -7.35 -16.60
CA GLN A 144 4.69 -6.76 -15.94
C GLN A 144 5.10 -5.62 -14.99
N ILE A 145 6.14 -5.83 -14.19
CA ILE A 145 6.66 -4.84 -13.24
C ILE A 145 7.10 -3.57 -14.00
N LEU A 146 7.96 -3.72 -15.02
CA LEU A 146 8.46 -2.58 -15.78
C LEU A 146 7.35 -1.85 -16.57
N LYS A 147 6.39 -2.58 -17.15
CA LYS A 147 5.20 -2.00 -17.80
C LYS A 147 4.44 -1.10 -16.80
N SER A 148 4.11 -1.64 -15.63
CA SER A 148 3.40 -0.88 -14.59
C SER A 148 4.22 0.31 -14.07
N MET A 149 5.52 0.17 -13.88
CA MET A 149 6.38 1.26 -13.41
C MET A 149 6.46 2.39 -14.43
N ASN A 150 6.53 2.07 -15.73
CA ASN A 150 6.55 3.07 -16.80
C ASN A 150 5.22 3.84 -16.84
N LEU A 151 4.08 3.14 -16.83
CA LEU A 151 2.76 3.79 -16.79
C LEU A 151 2.60 4.70 -15.56
N PHE A 152 3.02 4.24 -14.38
CA PHE A 152 3.03 5.08 -13.18
C PHE A 152 3.91 6.33 -13.36
N ALA A 153 5.11 6.17 -13.90
CA ALA A 153 6.06 7.26 -14.08
C ALA A 153 5.60 8.30 -15.13
N GLU A 154 4.89 7.85 -16.17
CA GLU A 154 4.43 8.68 -17.28
C GLU A 154 3.10 9.38 -16.97
N GLU A 155 2.15 8.71 -16.30
CA GLU A 155 0.78 9.18 -16.18
C GLU A 155 0.41 9.67 -14.77
N ILE A 156 1.07 9.17 -13.72
CA ILE A 156 0.70 9.45 -12.32
C ILE A 156 1.75 10.34 -11.64
N LEU A 157 3.03 9.98 -11.76
CA LEU A 157 4.13 10.68 -11.10
C LEU A 157 4.22 12.18 -11.44
N PRO A 158 3.92 12.66 -12.68
CA PRO A 158 3.91 14.09 -12.96
C PRO A 158 2.88 14.86 -12.11
N LEU A 159 1.70 14.30 -11.90
CA LEU A 159 0.63 14.88 -11.08
C LEU A 159 1.01 14.94 -9.59
N MET A 160 1.73 13.94 -9.10
CA MET A 160 2.28 13.96 -7.73
C MET A 160 3.34 15.06 -7.56
N LYS A 161 4.16 15.29 -8.60
CA LYS A 161 5.23 16.32 -8.57
C LYS A 161 4.67 17.73 -8.70
N SER A 162 3.59 17.93 -9.44
CA SER A 162 2.89 19.22 -9.55
C SER A 162 2.05 19.55 -8.31
N GLY A 163 1.78 18.56 -7.45
CA GLY A 163 0.96 18.70 -6.24
C GLY A 163 -0.55 18.58 -6.50
N GLU A 164 -0.95 18.25 -7.73
CA GLU A 164 -2.35 17.99 -8.08
C GLU A 164 -2.91 16.81 -7.25
N ILE A 165 -2.07 15.80 -7.00
CA ILE A 165 -2.43 14.58 -6.26
C ILE A 165 -1.42 14.22 -5.18
#